data_AF-A0A8W8MNG3-F1
#
_entry.id   AF-A0A8W8MNG3-F1
#
_cell.length_a   1.000
_cell.length_b   1.000
_cell.length_c   1.000
_cell.angle_alpha   90.00
_cell.angle_beta   90.00
_cell.angle_gamma   90.00
#
_symmetry.space_group_name_H-M   'P 1'
#
loop_
_entity.id
_entity.type
_entity.pdbx_description
1 polymer ?
#
loop_
_entity_poly.entity_id
_entity_poly.type
_entity_poly.pdbx_seq_one_letter_code
_entity_poly.pdbx_strand_id
1 'polypeptide(L)'
;MRIFLHVFLQRWQYPSIHPVQRIYTASQSASCGASFVIGREYIISGSIQNNRLRTNLCSYNRETSSLNQFQRNALNFGYYRNNCSCNIRYCGFTDDPTCTVPERNECLIINNENCFSENDACIQYRRRCRWLSNQCA
;
A
#
# COMPACT_ATOMS: atom_id res chain seq x y z
N MET A 1 -16.76 16.44 -12.70
CA MET A 1 -15.35 16.06 -12.50
C MET A 1 -15.31 14.61 -12.02
N ARG A 2 -14.78 13.69 -12.84
CA ARG A 2 -14.72 12.26 -12.52
C ARG A 2 -13.25 11.87 -12.39
N ILE A 3 -12.82 11.57 -11.17
CA ILE A 3 -11.57 10.86 -10.90
C ILE A 3 -12.00 9.40 -10.76
N PHE A 4 -11.51 8.51 -11.63
CA PHE A 4 -11.76 7.08 -11.49
C PHE A 4 -10.91 6.57 -10.34
N LEU A 5 -11.58 6.24 -9.23
CA LEU A 5 -10.96 5.67 -8.05
C LEU A 5 -11.27 4.18 -8.00
N HIS A 6 -10.23 3.36 -8.05
CA HIS A 6 -10.35 1.96 -7.64
C HIS A 6 -10.14 1.88 -6.13
N VAL A 7 -11.24 1.91 -5.38
CA VAL A 7 -11.23 1.73 -3.94
C VAL A 7 -11.22 0.24 -3.62
N PHE A 8 -10.03 -0.34 -3.44
CA PHE A 8 -9.88 -1.78 -3.18
C PHE A 8 -10.24 -2.20 -1.74
N LEU A 9 -10.21 -1.29 -0.76
CA LEU A 9 -10.33 -1.64 0.68
C LEU A 9 -11.67 -1.28 1.34
N GLN A 10 -12.50 -0.39 0.77
CA GLN A 10 -13.68 0.16 1.49
C GLN A 10 -15.04 -0.38 1.04
N ARG A 11 -15.11 -1.40 0.18
CA ARG A 11 -16.39 -1.89 -0.37
C ARG A 11 -17.41 -2.37 0.70
N TRP A 12 -17.01 -2.48 1.97
CA TRP A 12 -17.86 -2.95 3.07
C TRP A 12 -18.19 -1.91 4.15
N GLN A 13 -17.54 -0.74 4.20
CA GLN A 13 -17.75 0.21 5.31
C GLN A 13 -18.49 1.49 4.91
N TYR A 14 -18.61 1.76 3.62
CA TYR A 14 -19.49 2.79 3.07
C TYR A 14 -20.16 2.21 1.82
N PRO A 15 -21.49 2.00 1.80
CA PRO A 15 -22.17 1.82 0.54
C PRO A 15 -21.91 3.11 -0.27
N SER A 16 -21.33 2.98 -1.47
CA SER A 16 -21.14 4.11 -2.38
C SER A 16 -22.49 4.60 -2.87
N ILE A 17 -23.21 5.29 -2.00
CA ILE A 17 -24.49 5.96 -2.29
C ILE A 17 -24.22 7.24 -3.11
N HIS A 18 -22.98 7.72 -3.13
CA HIS A 18 -22.58 8.93 -3.85
C HIS A 18 -21.69 8.59 -5.06
N PRO A 19 -22.00 9.09 -6.27
CA PRO A 19 -21.20 8.84 -7.48
C PRO A 19 -19.84 9.55 -7.47
N VAL A 20 -19.55 10.35 -6.45
CA VAL A 20 -18.32 11.15 -6.32
C VAL A 20 -17.78 11.03 -4.90
N GLN A 21 -16.57 10.48 -4.77
CA GLN A 21 -15.81 10.46 -3.53
C GLN A 21 -14.91 11.70 -3.46
N ARG A 22 -14.95 12.45 -2.35
CA ARG A 22 -14.01 13.55 -2.10
C ARG A 22 -12.82 13.02 -1.30
N ILE A 23 -11.62 13.40 -1.73
CA ILE A 23 -10.36 13.11 -1.06
C ILE A 23 -9.72 14.43 -0.67
N TYR A 24 -9.20 14.50 0.55
CA TYR A 24 -8.60 15.70 1.11
C TYR A 24 -7.10 15.50 1.32
N THR A 25 -6.33 16.54 1.08
CA THR A 25 -4.89 16.58 1.34
C THR A 25 -4.48 18.01 1.68
N ALA A 26 -3.26 18.21 2.19
CA ALA A 26 -2.76 19.55 2.46
C ALA A 26 -2.56 20.33 1.15
N SER A 27 -2.58 21.66 1.23
CA SER A 27 -2.46 22.53 0.04
C SER A 27 -1.04 22.63 -0.51
N GLN A 28 -0.02 22.33 0.29
CA GLN A 28 1.39 22.51 -0.04
C GLN A 28 2.18 21.22 0.18
N SER A 29 3.16 20.95 -0.69
CA SER A 29 4.05 19.80 -0.59
C SER A 29 4.87 19.78 0.71
N ALA A 30 5.28 20.96 1.21
CA ALA A 30 5.97 21.11 2.49
C ALA A 30 5.14 20.65 3.71
N SER A 31 3.80 20.58 3.56
CA SER A 31 2.88 20.02 4.55
C SER A 31 2.36 18.64 4.14
N CYS A 32 3.13 17.92 3.32
CA CYS A 32 2.78 16.62 2.74
C CYS A 32 1.49 16.64 1.90
N GLY A 33 1.19 17.75 1.24
CA GLY A 33 0.10 17.85 0.27
C GLY A 33 0.38 17.01 -0.98
N ALA A 34 -0.58 16.16 -1.36
CA ALA A 34 -0.52 15.37 -2.59
C ALA A 34 -1.18 16.10 -3.77
N SER A 35 -0.56 16.03 -4.94
CA SER A 35 -1.11 16.59 -6.19
C SER A 35 -1.34 15.49 -7.22
N PHE A 36 -2.41 15.59 -7.99
CA PHE A 36 -2.81 14.61 -9.00
C PHE A 36 -3.02 15.27 -10.35
N VAL A 37 -2.66 14.58 -11.43
CA VAL A 37 -2.90 15.07 -12.79
C VAL A 37 -4.33 14.69 -13.21
N ILE A 38 -5.07 15.67 -13.72
CA ILE A 38 -6.45 15.47 -14.18
C ILE A 38 -6.45 14.54 -15.40
N GLY A 39 -7.40 13.61 -15.43
CA GLY A 39 -7.55 12.62 -16.51
C GLY A 39 -6.69 11.37 -16.37
N ARG A 40 -5.92 11.25 -15.29
CA ARG A 40 -5.15 10.06 -14.94
C ARG A 40 -5.88 9.22 -13.89
N GLU A 41 -5.58 7.92 -13.88
CA GLU A 41 -6.12 6.97 -12.91
C GLU A 41 -5.07 6.64 -11.85
N TYR A 42 -5.50 6.56 -10.59
CA TYR A 42 -4.60 6.34 -9.47
C TYR A 42 -5.14 5.28 -8.51
N ILE A 43 -4.21 4.54 -7.92
CA ILE A 43 -4.42 3.87 -6.64
C ILE A 43 -4.10 4.89 -5.56
N ILE A 44 -5.10 5.26 -4.77
CA ILE A 44 -4.98 6.24 -3.69
C ILE A 44 -5.24 5.54 -2.38
N SER A 45 -4.25 5.58 -1.50
CA SER A 45 -4.38 5.16 -0.11
C SER A 45 -4.48 6.38 0.81
N GLY A 46 -4.99 6.15 2.00
CA GLY A 46 -5.21 7.21 2.97
C GLY A 46 -5.89 6.70 4.23
N SER A 47 -6.16 7.62 5.14
CA SER A 47 -6.91 7.36 6.36
C SER A 47 -8.27 8.04 6.31
N ILE A 48 -9.26 7.46 6.98
CA ILE A 48 -10.53 8.14 7.22
C ILE A 48 -10.42 8.90 8.53
N GLN A 49 -10.64 10.21 8.49
CA GLN A 49 -10.71 11.07 9.67
C GLN A 49 -11.93 11.97 9.55
N ASN A 50 -12.76 12.06 10.58
CA ASN A 50 -14.00 12.86 10.57
C ASN A 50 -14.88 12.57 9.34
N ASN A 51 -15.06 11.27 9.01
CA ASN A 51 -15.79 10.78 7.84
C ASN A 51 -15.27 11.31 6.49
N ARG A 52 -14.00 11.73 6.43
CA ARG A 52 -13.34 12.20 5.20
C ARG A 52 -12.12 11.34 4.91
N LEU A 53 -12.04 10.83 3.68
CA LEU A 53 -10.83 10.18 3.19
C LEU A 53 -9.74 11.24 3.00
N ARG A 54 -8.64 11.11 3.74
CA ARG A 54 -7.46 11.97 3.66
C ARG A 54 -6.27 11.19 3.15
N THR A 55 -5.54 11.80 2.21
CA THR A 55 -4.27 11.29 1.69
C THR A 55 -3.19 12.36 1.83
N ASN A 56 -1.94 11.97 1.67
CA ASN A 56 -0.77 12.86 1.74
C ASN A 56 0.33 12.38 0.79
N LEU A 57 1.40 13.15 0.69
CA LEU A 57 2.55 12.87 -0.18
C LEU A 57 3.24 11.53 0.15
N CYS A 58 3.18 11.08 1.41
CA CYS A 58 3.78 9.84 1.89
C CYS A 58 2.86 8.62 1.70
N SER A 59 1.59 8.83 1.33
CA SER A 59 0.64 7.75 1.09
C SER A 59 0.96 7.07 -0.24
N TYR A 60 0.59 5.80 -0.37
CA TYR A 60 0.69 5.08 -1.64
C TYR A 60 -0.31 5.65 -2.65
N ASN A 61 0.16 6.60 -3.46
CA ASN A 61 -0.59 7.37 -4.45
C ASN A 61 0.03 7.16 -5.84
N ARG A 62 -0.14 5.97 -6.41
CA ARG A 62 0.51 5.57 -7.67
C ARG A 62 -0.45 5.64 -8.83
N GLU A 63 0.01 6.14 -9.97
CA GLU A 63 -0.76 6.06 -11.22
C GLU A 63 -0.95 4.59 -11.60
N THR A 64 -2.17 4.19 -11.96
CA THR A 64 -2.49 2.79 -12.28
C THR A 64 -1.62 2.28 -13.44
N SER A 65 -1.27 3.14 -14.39
CA SER A 65 -0.37 2.82 -15.51
C SER A 65 1.04 2.42 -15.04
N SER A 66 1.52 2.98 -13.94
CA SER A 66 2.89 2.77 -13.39
C SER A 66 3.09 1.44 -12.65
N LEU A 67 2.01 0.70 -12.36
CA LEU A 67 2.10 -0.56 -11.64
C LEU A 67 2.74 -1.64 -12.51
N ASN A 68 3.61 -2.47 -11.96
CA ASN A 68 4.07 -3.65 -12.70
C ASN A 68 3.02 -4.78 -12.65
N GLN A 69 3.27 -5.87 -13.37
CA GLN A 69 2.34 -7.00 -13.44
C GLN A 69 2.10 -7.62 -12.06
N PHE A 70 3.14 -7.72 -11.22
CA PHE A 70 3.04 -8.29 -9.88
C PHE A 70 2.09 -7.46 -9.02
N GLN A 71 2.27 -6.14 -8.95
CA GLN A 71 1.45 -5.24 -8.13
C GLN A 71 -0.02 -5.27 -8.55
N ARG A 72 -0.30 -5.30 -9.87
CA ARG A 72 -1.68 -5.47 -10.39
C ARG A 72 -2.28 -6.79 -9.93
N ASN A 73 -1.54 -7.88 -10.05
CA ASN A 73 -1.97 -9.21 -9.62
C ASN A 73 -2.19 -9.26 -8.11
N ALA A 74 -1.29 -8.66 -7.31
CA ALA A 74 -1.40 -8.62 -5.86
C ALA A 74 -2.64 -7.83 -5.38
N LEU A 75 -3.00 -6.74 -6.06
CA LEU A 75 -4.26 -6.03 -5.83
C LEU A 75 -5.47 -6.88 -6.21
N ASN A 76 -5.45 -7.51 -7.40
CA ASN A 76 -6.57 -8.28 -7.93
C ASN A 76 -6.86 -9.57 -7.16
N PHE A 77 -5.82 -10.32 -6.81
CA PHE A 77 -5.92 -11.55 -6.02
C PHE A 77 -6.05 -11.28 -4.51
N GLY A 78 -5.95 -10.01 -4.10
CA GLY A 78 -6.11 -9.60 -2.72
C GLY A 78 -4.93 -9.99 -1.81
N TYR A 79 -3.72 -10.17 -2.34
CA TYR A 79 -2.54 -10.45 -1.52
C TYR A 79 -2.30 -9.35 -0.48
N TYR A 80 -2.40 -8.07 -0.87
CA TYR A 80 -2.26 -6.97 0.08
C TYR A 80 -3.42 -6.88 1.08
N ARG A 81 -4.65 -7.18 0.64
CA ARG A 81 -5.86 -7.06 1.48
C ARG A 81 -6.02 -8.20 2.49
N ASN A 82 -5.72 -9.43 2.07
CA ASN A 82 -6.01 -10.62 2.86
C ASN A 82 -4.90 -10.94 3.87
N ASN A 83 -3.74 -10.30 3.74
CA ASN A 83 -2.57 -10.57 4.57
C ASN A 83 -2.19 -9.37 5.44
N CYS A 84 -3.12 -8.47 5.76
CA CYS A 84 -2.85 -7.32 6.64
C CYS A 84 -2.48 -7.73 8.10
N SER A 85 -2.67 -9.00 8.48
CA SER A 85 -2.15 -9.53 9.75
C SER A 85 -0.63 -9.75 9.74
N CYS A 86 -0.02 -9.76 8.55
CA CYS A 86 1.42 -9.81 8.37
C CYS A 86 2.00 -8.39 8.33
N ASN A 87 3.04 -8.16 9.12
CA ASN A 87 3.79 -6.93 9.17
C ASN A 87 5.04 -7.04 8.30
N ILE A 88 5.39 -5.95 7.63
CA ILE A 88 6.67 -5.82 6.95
C ILE A 88 7.57 -5.00 7.86
N ARG A 89 8.72 -5.54 8.24
CA ARG A 89 9.73 -4.84 9.05
C ARG A 89 10.95 -4.55 8.18
N TYR A 90 11.29 -3.27 8.10
CA TYR A 90 12.44 -2.80 7.35
C TYR A 90 13.69 -2.78 8.23
N CYS A 91 14.76 -3.38 7.71
CA CYS A 91 16.03 -3.62 8.39
C CYS A 91 17.23 -3.04 7.63
N GLY A 92 17.00 -2.10 6.71
CA GLY A 92 18.06 -1.52 5.88
C GLY A 92 19.02 -0.57 6.59
N PHE A 93 18.74 -0.20 7.85
CA PHE A 93 19.70 0.54 8.68
C PHE A 93 20.63 -0.46 9.36
N THR A 94 21.94 -0.35 9.07
CA THR A 94 22.98 -1.35 9.42
C THR A 94 23.16 -1.65 10.90
N ASP A 95 22.56 -0.85 11.79
CA ASP A 95 22.84 -0.88 13.22
C ASP A 95 21.66 -1.37 14.08
N ASP A 96 20.60 -1.94 13.49
CA ASP A 96 19.49 -2.53 14.27
C ASP A 96 19.80 -3.98 14.70
N PRO A 97 20.12 -4.24 15.99
CA PRO A 97 20.44 -5.58 16.47
C PRO A 97 19.23 -6.53 16.44
N THR A 98 18.01 -5.99 16.29
CA THR A 98 16.76 -6.77 16.21
C THR A 98 16.53 -7.36 14.82
N CYS A 99 17.35 -7.00 13.83
CA CYS A 99 17.27 -7.46 12.45
C CYS A 99 17.99 -8.78 12.19
N THR A 100 17.81 -9.74 13.09
CA THR A 100 18.43 -11.08 12.99
C THR A 100 17.40 -12.18 12.73
N VAL A 101 16.17 -12.06 13.24
CA VAL A 101 15.12 -13.08 13.06
C VAL A 101 13.73 -12.43 12.94
N PRO A 102 12.92 -12.74 11.91
CA PRO A 102 11.53 -12.31 11.84
C PRO A 102 10.67 -12.93 12.95
N GLU A 103 9.73 -12.14 13.49
CA GLU A 103 8.65 -12.71 14.29
C GLU A 103 7.68 -13.55 13.41
N ARG A 104 6.78 -14.31 14.06
CA ARG A 104 5.84 -15.18 13.32
C ARG A 104 4.94 -14.43 12.36
N ASN A 105 4.59 -13.18 12.67
CA ASN A 105 3.72 -12.33 11.87
C ASN A 105 4.53 -11.34 11.01
N GLU A 106 5.83 -11.54 10.81
CA GLU A 106 6.67 -10.58 10.11
C GLU A 106 7.33 -11.13 8.84
N CYS A 107 7.55 -10.25 7.87
CA CYS A 107 8.53 -10.42 6.81
C CYS A 107 9.61 -9.32 6.91
N LEU A 108 10.88 -9.72 6.89
CA LEU A 108 12.00 -8.76 6.94
C LEU A 108 12.42 -8.33 5.53
N ILE A 109 12.74 -7.04 5.41
CA ILE A 109 13.48 -6.47 4.28
C ILE A 109 14.85 -6.04 4.81
N ILE A 110 15.90 -6.80 4.52
CA ILE A 110 17.28 -6.47 4.95
C ILE A 110 17.95 -5.54 3.95
N ASN A 111 17.79 -5.86 2.66
CA ASN A 111 18.31 -5.12 1.52
C ASN A 111 17.24 -5.13 0.41
N ASN A 112 17.52 -4.43 -0.70
CA ASN A 112 16.70 -4.47 -1.91
C ASN A 112 15.22 -4.08 -1.70
N GLU A 113 14.96 -3.05 -0.89
CA GLU A 113 13.61 -2.54 -0.60
C GLU A 113 12.75 -2.39 -1.85
N ASN A 114 13.34 -1.79 -2.90
CA ASN A 114 12.67 -1.57 -4.17
C ASN A 114 12.18 -2.89 -4.77
N CYS A 115 13.00 -3.95 -4.74
CA CYS A 115 12.61 -5.26 -5.25
C CYS A 115 11.39 -5.79 -4.49
N PHE A 116 11.41 -5.79 -3.15
CA PHE A 116 10.30 -6.29 -2.34
C PHE A 116 9.02 -5.47 -2.57
N SER A 117 9.12 -4.14 -2.65
CA SER A 117 7.97 -3.25 -2.88
C SER A 117 7.33 -3.41 -4.26
N GLU A 118 8.11 -3.85 -5.25
CA GLU A 118 7.69 -4.00 -6.63
C GLU A 118 7.26 -5.42 -6.96
N ASN A 119 7.93 -6.44 -6.42
CA ASN A 119 7.87 -7.80 -6.96
C ASN A 119 7.49 -8.88 -5.93
N ASP A 120 7.23 -8.52 -4.67
CA ASP A 120 6.84 -9.49 -3.64
C ASP A 120 5.73 -8.98 -2.71
N ALA A 121 5.13 -9.90 -1.97
CA ALA A 121 4.10 -9.62 -0.98
C ALA A 121 4.33 -10.51 0.24
N CYS A 122 4.21 -9.91 1.43
CA CYS A 122 4.24 -10.65 2.68
C CYS A 122 2.89 -11.34 2.90
N ILE A 123 2.87 -12.66 2.93
CA ILE A 123 1.65 -13.46 3.02
C ILE A 123 1.65 -14.39 4.23
N GLN A 124 0.47 -14.63 4.79
CA GLN A 124 0.25 -15.62 5.83
C GLN A 124 0.26 -17.02 5.19
N TYR A 125 1.22 -17.85 5.60
CA TYR A 125 1.28 -19.25 5.23
C TYR A 125 1.28 -20.12 6.50
N ARG A 126 0.20 -20.89 6.69
CA ARG A 126 -0.06 -21.65 7.92
C ARG A 126 -0.09 -20.71 9.14
N ARG A 127 0.90 -20.82 10.03
CA ARG A 127 0.99 -20.05 11.29
C ARG A 127 2.12 -19.01 11.27
N ARG A 128 2.68 -18.70 10.09
CA ARG A 128 3.74 -17.70 9.94
C ARG A 128 3.58 -16.87 8.67
N CYS A 129 4.08 -15.65 8.70
CA CYS A 129 4.23 -14.80 7.53
C CYS A 129 5.54 -15.11 6.80
N ARG A 130 5.52 -14.98 5.48
CA ARG A 130 6.68 -15.14 4.61
C ARG A 130 6.49 -14.37 3.31
N TRP A 131 7.58 -14.09 2.63
CA TRP A 131 7.56 -13.63 1.25
C TRP A 131 6.95 -14.71 0.34
N LEU A 132 6.17 -14.25 -0.65
CA LEU A 132 5.43 -15.10 -1.57
C LEU A 132 6.38 -15.77 -2.57
N SER A 133 7.21 -14.98 -3.25
CA SER A 133 8.08 -15.47 -4.33
C SER A 133 9.53 -15.68 -3.89
N ASN A 134 9.98 -14.97 -2.84
CA ASN A 134 11.36 -15.01 -2.34
C ASN A 134 12.39 -14.64 -3.42
N GLN A 135 11.98 -13.87 -4.43
CA GLN A 135 12.82 -13.44 -5.55
C GLN A 135 13.79 -12.30 -5.19
N CYS A 136 13.53 -11.62 -4.08
CA CYS A 136 14.26 -10.43 -3.64
C CYS A 136 15.21 -10.68 -2.45
N ALA A 137 15.17 -11.90 -1.91
CA ALA A 137 15.95 -12.33 -0.75
C ALA A 137 17.37 -12.77 -1.12
#